data_AF-A0A9X2FRA9-F1
#
_entry.id   AF-A0A9X2FRA9-F1
#
_cell.length_a   1.000
_cell.length_b   1.000
_cell.length_c   1.000
_cell.angle_alpha   90.00
_cell.angle_beta   90.00
_cell.angle_gamma   90.00
#
_symmetry.space_group_name_H-M   'P 1'
#
loop_
_entity.id
_entity.type
_entity.pdbx_description
1 polymer ?
#
loop_
_entity_poly.entity_id
_entity_poly.type
_entity_poly.pdbx_seq_one_letter_code
_entity_poly.pdbx_strand_id
1 'polypeptide(L)'
;MAEAAQLAARGHVVTLLVLWPDARRHRLRFDPRGVWVQSGGLFGPALPGDPAFRYWRFAERAAFEEARQRAQRDPAGSGIAETLPS
;
A
#
# COMPACT_ATOMS: atom_id res chain seq x y z
N MET A 1 6.16 10.96 6.86
CA MET A 1 6.14 11.86 5.68
C MET A 1 7.54 12.28 5.23
N ALA A 2 8.39 12.84 6.10
CA ALA A 2 9.70 13.37 5.68
C ALA A 2 10.58 12.32 4.98
N GLU A 3 10.80 11.17 5.63
CA GLU A 3 11.57 10.06 5.06
C GLU A 3 10.96 9.52 3.75
N ALA A 4 9.63 9.34 3.72
CA ALA A 4 8.92 8.87 2.54
C ALA A 4 9.13 9.80 1.32
N ALA A 5 9.12 11.13 1.55
CA ALA A 5 9.39 12.10 0.50
C ALA A 5 10.85 12.07 0.03
N GLN A 6 11.81 11.85 0.94
CA GLN A 6 13.23 11.70 0.57
C GLN A 6 13.46 10.45 -0.28
N LEU A 7 12.80 9.34 0.05
CA LEU A 7 12.85 8.11 -0.75
C LEU A 7 12.22 8.32 -2.14
N ALA A 8 11.07 8.99 -2.21
CA ALA A 8 10.42 9.32 -3.48
C ALA A 8 11.31 10.21 -4.37
N ALA A 9 11.97 11.22 -3.79
CA ALA A 9 12.90 12.09 -4.51
C ALA A 9 14.11 11.35 -5.09
N ARG A 10 14.47 10.17 -4.55
CA ARG A 10 15.52 9.28 -5.07
C ARG A 10 15.02 8.32 -6.15
N GLY A 11 13.77 8.46 -6.61
CA GLY A 11 13.18 7.63 -7.66
C GLY A 11 12.54 6.34 -7.18
N HIS A 12 12.41 6.12 -5.86
CA HIS A 12 11.69 4.96 -5.34
C HIS A 12 10.17 5.15 -5.44
N VAL A 13 9.44 4.08 -5.72
CA VAL A 13 7.98 4.05 -5.55
C VAL A 13 7.68 3.85 -4.07
N VAL A 14 7.20 4.89 -3.40
CA VAL A 14 6.97 4.88 -1.95
C VAL A 14 5.48 4.93 -1.63
N THR A 15 5.05 4.05 -0.72
CA THR A 15 3.75 4.16 -0.06
C THR A 15 3.93 4.35 1.43
N LEU A 16 3.36 5.43 1.98
CA LEU A 16 3.20 5.61 3.42
C LEU A 16 1.89 4.98 3.87
N LEU A 17 1.98 4.00 4.77
CA LEU A 17 0.84 3.38 5.44
C LEU A 17 0.60 4.06 6.79
N VAL A 18 -0.62 4.56 7.02
CA VAL A 18 -1.05 5.19 8.28
C VAL A 18 -2.24 4.42 8.83
N LEU A 19 -2.07 3.80 10.01
CA LEU A 19 -3.11 3.00 10.66
C LEU A 19 -3.55 3.64 11.97
N TRP A 20 -4.85 3.82 12.15
CA TRP A 20 -5.47 4.15 13.45
C TRP A 20 -6.00 2.88 14.12
N PRO A 21 -6.04 2.80 15.46
CA PRO A 21 -6.53 1.63 16.19
C PRO A 21 -8.07 1.54 16.17
N ASP A 22 -8.69 1.60 14.99
CA ASP A 22 -10.14 1.51 14.78
C ASP A 22 -10.50 0.78 13.48
N ALA A 23 -11.77 0.79 13.11
CA ALA A 23 -12.32 0.09 11.94
C ALA A 23 -12.63 0.99 10.74
N ARG A 24 -12.05 2.19 10.65
CA ARG A 24 -12.34 3.09 9.52
C ARG A 24 -11.85 2.50 8.20
N ARG A 25 -12.62 2.69 7.13
CA ARG A 25 -12.26 2.22 5.78
C ARG A 25 -10.96 2.88 5.28
N HIS A 26 -10.12 2.10 4.61
CA HIS A 26 -8.90 2.61 4.01
C HIS A 26 -9.19 3.58 2.86
N ARG A 27 -8.34 4.60 2.74
CA ARG A 27 -8.33 5.58 1.65
C ARG A 27 -6.92 5.66 1.08
N LEU A 28 -6.82 5.90 -0.22
CA LEU A 28 -5.57 6.10 -0.92
C LEU A 28 -5.58 7.47 -1.58
N ARG A 29 -4.50 8.24 -1.43
CA ARG A 29 -4.27 9.50 -2.15
C ARG A 29 -2.83 9.57 -2.64
N PHE A 30 -2.58 10.37 -3.67
CA PHE A 30 -1.23 10.72 -4.08
C PHE A 30 -0.87 12.10 -3.50
N ASP A 31 0.24 12.16 -2.77
CA ASP A 31 0.78 13.41 -2.23
C ASP A 31 1.68 14.08 -3.29
N PRO A 32 1.61 15.42 -3.48
CA PRO A 32 2.41 16.12 -4.50
C PRO A 32 3.93 15.92 -4.39
N ARG A 33 4.43 15.46 -3.24
CA ARG A 33 5.85 15.11 -3.05
C ARG A 33 6.24 13.74 -3.62
N GLY A 34 5.38 13.11 -4.44
CA GLY A 34 5.66 11.83 -5.07
C GLY A 34 5.35 10.60 -4.20
N VAL A 35 4.56 10.76 -3.14
CA VAL A 35 4.30 9.69 -2.16
C VAL A 35 2.85 9.22 -2.25
N TRP A 36 2.62 7.92 -2.39
CA TRP A 36 1.29 7.36 -2.16
C TRP A 36 1.01 7.31 -0.67
N VAL A 37 -0.13 7.84 -0.22
CA VAL A 37 -0.52 7.80 1.19
C VAL A 37 -1.76 6.95 1.31
N GLN A 38 -1.60 5.82 2.00
CA GLN A 38 -2.70 4.95 2.36
C GLN A 38 -3.01 5.11 3.84
N SER A 39 -4.25 5.44 4.17
CA SER A 39 -4.65 5.76 5.53
C SER A 39 -5.97 5.07 5.88
N GLY A 40 -6.04 4.44 7.05
CA GLY A 40 -7.26 3.76 7.49
C GLY A 40 -7.14 3.08 8.84
N GLY A 41 -8.16 2.29 9.19
CA GLY A 41 -8.24 1.63 10.47
C GLY A 41 -7.54 0.29 10.44
N LEU A 42 -6.80 -0.02 11.51
CA LEU A 42 -6.15 -1.33 11.72
C LEU A 42 -7.12 -2.50 11.50
N PHE A 43 -8.38 -2.32 11.89
CA PHE A 43 -9.42 -3.34 11.82
C PHE A 43 -10.41 -3.16 10.67
N GLY A 44 -10.28 -2.07 9.90
CA GLY A 44 -11.25 -1.67 8.91
C GLY A 44 -11.03 -2.30 7.53
N PRO A 45 -12.04 -2.22 6.64
CA PRO A 45 -11.97 -2.79 5.30
C PRO A 45 -10.92 -2.07 4.44
N ALA A 46 -10.13 -2.84 3.70
CA ALA A 46 -9.14 -2.35 2.73
C ALA A 46 -9.74 -2.22 1.33
N LEU A 47 -10.60 -3.17 0.94
CA LEU A 47 -11.19 -3.31 -0.38
C LEU A 47 -12.73 -3.31 -0.34
N PRO A 48 -13.41 -3.06 -1.47
CA PRO A 48 -14.83 -3.39 -1.60
C PRO A 48 -15.08 -4.87 -1.32
N GLY A 49 -16.06 -5.19 -0.48
CA GLY A 49 -16.41 -6.57 -0.11
C GLY A 49 -15.73 -7.11 1.15
N ASP A 50 -14.70 -6.42 1.67
CA ASP A 50 -14.11 -6.77 2.96
C ASP A 50 -15.13 -6.63 4.11
N PRO A 51 -15.00 -7.44 5.18
CA PRO A 51 -15.81 -7.25 6.37
C PRO A 51 -15.56 -5.85 6.98
N ALA A 52 -16.62 -5.26 7.55
CA ALA A 52 -16.53 -3.95 8.21
C ALA A 52 -15.54 -3.96 9.39
N PHE A 53 -15.30 -5.13 9.99
CA PHE A 53 -14.32 -5.34 11.05
C PHE A 53 -13.62 -6.68 10.88
N ARG A 54 -12.30 -6.68 11.02
CA ARG A 54 -11.48 -7.88 11.22
C ARG A 54 -10.40 -7.56 12.23
N TYR A 55 -10.20 -8.45 13.20
CA TYR A 55 -9.10 -8.28 14.14
C TYR A 55 -7.75 -8.53 13.44
N TRP A 56 -6.81 -7.63 13.66
CA TRP A 56 -5.43 -7.69 13.14
C TRP A 56 -4.47 -7.21 14.22
N ARG A 57 -3.29 -7.82 14.29
CA ARG A 57 -2.14 -7.14 14.90
C ARG A 57 -1.57 -6.12 13.92
N PHE A 58 -0.92 -5.07 14.43
CA PHE A 58 -0.31 -4.04 13.59
C PHE A 58 0.63 -4.62 12.53
N ALA A 59 1.52 -5.53 12.93
CA ALA A 59 2.49 -6.16 12.03
C ALA A 59 1.80 -7.01 10.94
N GLU A 60 0.78 -7.77 11.30
CA GLU A 60 0.01 -8.59 10.36
C GLU A 60 -0.70 -7.71 9.33
N ARG A 61 -1.30 -6.60 9.79
CA ARG A 61 -1.93 -5.64 8.89
C ARG A 61 -0.91 -5.00 7.96
N ALA A 62 0.22 -4.53 8.49
CA ALA A 62 1.27 -3.91 7.68
C ALA A 62 1.79 -4.85 6.58
N ALA A 63 2.07 -6.11 6.91
CA ALA A 63 2.52 -7.10 5.94
C ALA A 63 1.48 -7.42 4.86
N PHE A 64 0.20 -7.52 5.23
CA PHE A 64 -0.89 -7.71 4.27
C PHE A 64 -1.00 -6.53 3.29
N GLU A 65 -0.91 -5.30 3.82
CA GLU A 65 -0.96 -4.07 3.04
C GLU A 65 0.23 -3.95 2.08
N GLU A 66 1.42 -4.28 2.54
CA GLU A 66 2.65 -4.32 1.74
C GLU A 66 2.54 -5.35 0.60
N ALA A 67 2.17 -6.59 0.90
CA ALA A 67 2.03 -7.65 -0.10
C ALA A 67 1.03 -7.27 -1.20
N ARG A 68 -0.10 -6.67 -0.81
CA ARG A 68 -1.08 -6.17 -1.78
C ARG A 68 -0.51 -5.06 -2.65
N GLN A 69 0.19 -4.10 -2.07
CA GLN A 69 0.79 -2.99 -2.84
C GLN A 69 1.85 -3.49 -3.80
N ARG A 70 2.68 -4.47 -3.39
CA ARG A 70 3.69 -5.09 -4.25
C ARG A 70 3.07 -5.67 -5.52
N ALA A 71 1.99 -6.43 -5.37
CA ALA A 71 1.26 -7.02 -6.50
C ALA A 71 0.68 -5.97 -7.47
N GLN A 72 0.39 -4.75 -7.00
CA GLN A 72 -0.11 -3.66 -7.83
C GLN A 72 0.99 -2.85 -8.53
N ARG A 73 2.21 -2.84 -8.00
CA ARG A 73 3.32 -2.01 -8.49
C ARG A 73 4.28 -2.74 -9.41
N ASP A 74 4.36 -4.06 -9.27
CA ASP A 74 5.20 -4.90 -10.09
C ASP A 74 4.37 -6.08 -10.65
N PRO A 75 3.58 -5.84 -11.72
CA PRO A 75 2.84 -6.90 -12.38
C PRO A 75 3.77 -7.90 -13.09
N ALA A 76 5.02 -7.55 -13.40
CA ALA A 76 6.00 -8.45 -14.00
C ALA A 76 6.58 -9.46 -13.01
N GLY A 77 6.63 -9.11 -11.72
CA GLY A 77 6.84 -10.05 -10.61
C GLY A 77 5.74 -11.10 -10.45
N SER A 78 4.62 -11.00 -11.18
CA SER A 78 3.58 -12.04 -11.30
C SER A 78 3.68 -12.85 -12.61
N GLY A 79 4.78 -12.74 -13.35
CA GLY A 79 5.01 -13.46 -14.60
C GLY A 79 4.46 -12.73 -15.82
N ILE A 80 5.25 -11.79 -16.34
CA ILE A 80 5.28 -11.52 -17.78
C ILE A 80 6.74 -11.53 -18.23
N ALA A 81 7.16 -12.69 -18.75
CA ALA A 81 8.33 -12.78 -19.61
C ALA A 81 7.91 -12.21 -20.97
N GLU A 82 8.03 -10.90 -21.16
CA GLU A 82 8.02 -10.33 -22.51
C GLU A 82 9.41 -10.50 -23.11
N THR A 83 9.58 -11.61 -23.82
CA THR A 83 10.58 -11.76 -24.87
C THR A 83 10.30 -10.72 -25.95
N LEU A 84 11.13 -9.69 -26.03
CA LEU A 84 11.18 -8.79 -27.19
C LEU A 84 12.07 -9.42 -28.27
N PRO A 85 11.61 -9.62 -29.52
CA PRO A 85 12.50 -9.99 -30.61
C PRO A 85 13.33 -8.78 -31.07
N SER A 86 14.57 -9.06 -31.47
CA SER A 86 15.55 -8.14 -32.04
C SER A 86 15.10 -7.45 -33.32
#